data_AF-A0A562JA52-F1
#
_entry.id   AF-A0A562JA52-F1
#
_cell.length_a   1.000
_cell.length_b   1.000
_cell.length_c   1.000
_cell.angle_alpha   90.00
_cell.angle_beta   90.00
_cell.angle_gamma   90.00
#
_symmetry.space_group_name_H-M   'P 1'
#
loop_
_entity.id
_entity.type
_entity.pdbx_description
1 polymer ?
#
loop_
_entity_poly.entity_id
_entity_poly.type
_entity_poly.pdbx_seq_one_letter_code
_entity_poly.pdbx_strand_id
1 'polypeptide(L)'
;MPENHVKMTSGEIGVLWTGYQNDSMSLQLLSYFLATSEDSEIRPIIEFARHLSEEHLKFLMDLFQKEDFPVPVGFTSKDANLKAPKLYTDAFMLEFILQMAKSG
;
A
#
# COMPACT_ATOMS: atom_id res chain seq x y z
N MET A 1 32.53 -3.43 -21.18
CA MET A 1 31.32 -2.89 -21.86
C MET A 1 30.72 -1.90 -20.88
N PRO A 2 30.52 -0.62 -21.22
CA PRO A 2 29.81 0.27 -20.30
C PRO A 2 28.37 -0.24 -20.16
N GLU A 3 27.89 -0.41 -18.93
CA GLU A 3 26.48 -0.73 -18.68
C GLU A 3 25.60 0.39 -19.24
N ASN A 4 24.77 0.07 -20.23
CA ASN A 4 23.72 0.97 -20.69
C ASN A 4 22.60 0.97 -19.65
N HIS A 5 22.71 1.84 -18.63
CA HIS A 5 21.62 2.10 -17.70
C HIS A 5 20.55 2.94 -18.40
N VAL A 6 19.41 2.30 -18.70
CA VAL A 6 18.25 2.96 -19.30
C VAL A 6 17.48 3.64 -18.19
N LYS A 7 17.33 4.97 -18.28
CA LYS A 7 16.57 5.76 -17.31
C LYS A 7 15.07 5.47 -17.43
N MET A 8 14.37 5.51 -16.31
CA MET A 8 12.91 5.46 -16.28
C MET A 8 12.29 6.64 -17.05
N THR A 9 11.23 6.34 -17.77
CA THR A 9 10.38 7.34 -18.42
C THR A 9 9.47 8.02 -17.41
N SER A 10 8.95 9.20 -17.76
CA SER A 10 7.96 9.90 -16.93
C SER A 10 6.70 9.08 -16.69
N GLY A 11 6.30 8.23 -17.64
CA GLY A 11 5.17 7.31 -17.49
C GLY A 11 5.43 6.24 -16.43
N GLU A 12 6.59 5.58 -16.48
CA GLU A 12 6.99 4.58 -15.48
C GLU A 12 7.10 5.20 -14.07
N ILE A 13 7.72 6.38 -13.96
CA ILE A 13 7.80 7.12 -12.70
C ILE A 13 6.41 7.44 -12.15
N GLY A 14 5.49 7.92 -13.02
CA GLY A 14 4.13 8.25 -12.61
C GLY A 14 3.34 7.04 -12.09
N VAL A 15 3.52 5.87 -12.72
CA VAL A 15 2.89 4.61 -12.28
C VAL A 15 3.45 4.18 -10.93
N LEU A 16 4.79 4.14 -10.77
CA LEU A 16 5.44 3.75 -9.51
C LEU A 16 5.06 4.70 -8.36
N TRP A 17 5.02 6.01 -8.63
CA TRP A 17 4.61 7.01 -7.65
C TRP A 17 3.15 6.77 -7.20
N THR A 18 2.26 6.49 -8.15
CA THR A 18 0.85 6.20 -7.86
C THR A 18 0.71 4.92 -7.03
N GLY A 19 1.46 3.87 -7.38
CA GLY A 19 1.53 2.63 -6.60
C GLY A 19 1.95 2.88 -5.15
N TYR A 20 3.02 3.65 -4.95
CA TYR A 20 3.49 4.02 -3.61
C TYR A 20 2.43 4.78 -2.79
N GLN A 21 1.73 5.74 -3.39
CA GLN A 21 0.64 6.45 -2.71
C GLN A 21 -0.52 5.51 -2.35
N ASN A 22 -0.89 4.61 -3.26
CA ASN A 22 -1.97 3.65 -3.04
C ASN A 22 -1.65 2.65 -1.92
N ASP A 23 -0.42 2.11 -1.88
CA ASP A 23 -0.03 1.15 -0.85
C ASP A 23 0.14 1.82 0.51
N SER A 24 0.73 3.01 0.56
CA SER A 24 0.89 3.73 1.83
C SER A 24 -0.47 4.07 2.44
N MET A 25 -1.46 4.45 1.62
CA MET A 25 -2.86 4.63 2.04
C MET A 25 -3.49 3.30 2.48
N SER A 26 -3.37 2.26 1.65
CA SER A 26 -3.97 0.95 1.92
C SER A 26 -3.46 0.36 3.22
N LEU A 27 -2.16 0.50 3.50
CA LEU A 27 -1.54 0.07 4.76
C LEU A 27 -2.25 0.69 5.98
N GLN A 28 -2.63 1.97 5.92
CA GLN A 28 -3.34 2.62 7.03
C GLN A 28 -4.76 2.09 7.18
N LEU A 29 -5.49 1.90 6.07
CA LEU A 29 -6.84 1.34 6.09
C LEU A 29 -6.85 -0.12 6.54
N LEU A 30 -5.92 -0.95 6.06
CA LEU A 30 -5.79 -2.35 6.44
C LEU A 30 -5.44 -2.52 7.92
N SER A 31 -4.59 -1.63 8.45
CA SER A 31 -4.32 -1.57 9.90
C SER A 31 -5.59 -1.24 10.70
N TYR A 32 -6.42 -0.32 10.20
CA TYR A 32 -7.70 0.02 10.80
C TYR A 32 -8.72 -1.14 10.70
N PHE A 33 -8.79 -1.81 9.54
CA PHE A 33 -9.65 -2.98 9.34
C PHE A 33 -9.26 -4.10 10.30
N LEU A 34 -7.97 -4.38 10.48
CA LEU A 34 -7.53 -5.41 11.42
C LEU A 34 -7.89 -5.08 12.88
N ALA A 35 -7.93 -3.80 13.23
CA ALA A 35 -8.33 -3.34 14.56
C ALA A 35 -9.85 -3.40 14.80
N THR A 36 -10.66 -3.40 13.74
CA THR A 36 -12.13 -3.23 13.83
C THR A 36 -12.96 -4.36 13.20
N SER A 37 -12.34 -5.29 12.47
CA SER A 37 -12.98 -6.48 11.91
C SER A 37 -13.56 -7.34 13.03
N GLU A 38 -14.80 -7.78 12.88
CA GLU A 38 -15.47 -8.64 13.88
C GLU A 38 -15.42 -10.12 13.46
N ASP A 39 -15.48 -10.38 12.15
CA ASP A 39 -15.33 -11.70 11.57
C ASP A 39 -13.86 -12.18 11.62
N SER A 40 -13.63 -13.24 12.39
CA SER A 40 -12.30 -13.85 12.53
C SER A 40 -11.80 -14.51 11.25
N GLU A 41 -12.68 -14.92 10.33
CA GLU A 41 -12.31 -15.61 9.10
C GLU A 41 -11.62 -14.67 8.10
N ILE A 42 -11.93 -13.36 8.14
CA ILE A 42 -11.34 -12.38 7.22
C ILE A 42 -10.04 -11.77 7.74
N ARG A 43 -9.75 -11.90 9.04
CA ARG A 43 -8.54 -11.33 9.66
C ARG A 43 -7.24 -11.79 8.99
N PRO A 44 -7.04 -13.08 8.68
CA PRO A 44 -5.83 -13.53 7.98
C PRO A 44 -5.69 -12.91 6.58
N ILE A 45 -6.81 -12.64 5.90
CA ILE A 45 -6.82 -12.00 4.58
C ILE A 45 -6.39 -10.53 4.70
N ILE A 46 -6.89 -9.81 5.71
CA ILE A 46 -6.49 -8.43 5.99
C ILE A 46 -5.00 -8.37 6.36
N GLU A 47 -4.52 -9.28 7.21
CA GLU A 47 -3.09 -9.36 7.59
C GLU A 47 -2.19 -9.64 6.40
N PHE A 48 -2.59 -10.58 5.54
CA PHE A 48 -1.86 -10.90 4.32
C PHE A 48 -1.78 -9.69 3.38
N ALA A 49 -2.90 -9.02 3.12
CA ALA A 49 -2.94 -7.82 2.29
C ALA A 49 -2.07 -6.70 2.88
N ARG A 50 -2.10 -6.52 4.21
CA ARG A 50 -1.28 -5.52 4.90
C ARG A 50 0.21 -5.79 4.71
N HIS A 51 0.62 -7.04 4.89
CA HIS A 51 2.01 -7.45 4.71
C HIS A 51 2.47 -7.23 3.27
N LEU A 52 1.64 -7.57 2.28
CA LEU A 52 1.94 -7.35 0.88
C LEU A 52 2.17 -5.86 0.56
N SER A 53 1.32 -4.97 1.09
CA SER A 53 1.52 -3.51 0.93
C SER A 53 2.81 -3.03 1.62
N GLU A 54 3.16 -3.56 2.80
CA GLU A 54 4.42 -3.24 3.49
C GLU A 54 5.65 -3.66 2.65
N GLU A 55 5.62 -4.88 2.09
CA GLU A 55 6.69 -5.39 1.23
C GLU A 55 6.82 -4.60 -0.07
N HIS A 56 5.69 -4.26 -0.71
CA HIS A 56 5.72 -3.49 -1.96
C HIS A 56 6.21 -2.05 -1.74
N LEU A 57 5.81 -1.40 -0.65
CA LEU A 57 6.36 -0.09 -0.26
C LEU A 57 7.87 -0.14 -0.10
N LYS A 58 8.39 -1.17 0.57
CA LYS A 58 9.83 -1.35 0.72
C LYS A 58 10.52 -1.51 -0.63
N PHE A 59 9.97 -2.35 -1.51
CA PHE A 59 10.48 -2.52 -2.88
C PHE A 59 10.51 -1.19 -3.64
N LEU A 60 9.43 -0.42 -3.60
CA LEU A 60 9.35 0.88 -4.29
C LEU A 60 10.35 1.90 -3.72
N MET A 61 10.54 1.94 -2.39
CA MET A 61 11.54 2.80 -1.76
C MET A 61 12.96 2.44 -2.23
N ASP A 62 13.28 1.15 -2.20
CA ASP A 62 14.58 0.65 -2.64
C ASP A 62 14.82 0.96 -4.12
N LEU A 63 13.78 0.82 -4.96
CA LEU A 63 13.82 1.16 -6.38
C LEU A 63 14.06 2.65 -6.61
N PHE A 64 13.30 3.53 -5.94
CA PHE A 64 13.49 4.98 -6.07
C PHE A 64 14.89 5.40 -5.64
N GLN A 65 15.40 4.87 -4.53
CA GLN A 65 16.76 5.15 -4.06
C GLN A 65 17.82 4.66 -5.06
N LYS A 66 17.65 3.47 -5.64
CA LYS A 66 18.57 2.92 -6.65
C LYS A 66 18.63 3.78 -7.91
N GLU A 67 17.51 4.39 -8.30
CA GLU A 67 17.40 5.26 -9.48
C GLU A 67 17.71 6.74 -9.16
N ASP A 68 18.22 7.04 -7.96
CA ASP A 68 18.49 8.40 -7.48
C ASP A 68 17.26 9.33 -7.58
N PHE A 69 16.09 8.74 -7.31
CA PHE A 69 14.79 9.41 -7.35
C PHE A 69 14.27 9.66 -5.92
N PRO A 70 13.61 10.80 -5.64
CA PRO A 70 13.04 11.05 -4.33
C PRO A 70 11.95 10.03 -4.00
N VAL A 71 11.96 9.56 -2.74
CA VAL A 71 10.86 8.74 -2.21
C VAL A 71 9.63 9.65 -1.99
N PRO A 72 8.43 9.25 -2.43
CA PRO A 72 7.22 10.04 -2.23
C PRO A 72 6.85 10.23 -0.75
N VAL A 73 6.12 11.30 -0.44
CA VAL A 73 5.47 11.46 0.87
C VAL A 73 4.16 10.69 0.85
N GLY A 74 4.21 9.47 1.40
CA GLY A 74 3.06 8.59 1.53
C GLY A 74 2.21 8.86 2.77
N PHE A 75 1.10 8.13 2.88
CA PHE A 75 0.26 8.14 4.08
C PHE A 75 0.96 7.43 5.24
N THR A 76 0.69 7.91 6.45
CA THR A 76 1.30 7.43 7.69
C THR A 76 0.24 7.11 8.73
N SER A 77 0.66 6.54 9.85
CA SER A 77 -0.23 6.27 10.98
C SER A 77 -0.88 7.53 11.58
N LYS A 78 -0.40 8.73 11.23
CA LYS A 78 -1.00 10.01 11.64
C LYS A 78 -2.24 10.37 10.81
N ASP A 79 -2.37 9.79 9.63
CA ASP A 79 -3.44 10.05 8.68
C ASP A 79 -4.65 9.13 8.89
N ALA A 80 -4.57 8.21 9.85
CA ALA A 80 -5.66 7.31 10.25
C ALA A 80 -5.86 7.31 11.77
N ASN A 81 -7.11 7.15 12.20
CA ASN A 81 -7.46 6.99 13.61
C ASN A 81 -7.83 5.53 13.92
N LEU A 82 -6.85 4.74 14.38
CA LEU A 82 -7.07 3.33 14.76
C LEU A 82 -8.01 3.15 15.97
N LYS A 83 -8.30 4.22 16.71
CA LYS A 83 -9.22 4.21 17.87
C LYS A 83 -10.65 4.60 17.48
N ALA A 84 -10.93 4.88 16.21
CA ALA A 84 -12.28 5.16 15.76
C ALA A 84 -13.18 3.91 15.94
N PRO A 85 -14.48 4.09 16.25
CA PRO A 85 -15.43 2.98 16.26
C PRO A 85 -15.56 2.39 14.86
N LYS A 86 -16.01 1.13 14.74
CA LYS A 86 -16.19 0.44 13.46
C LYS A 86 -17.01 1.30 12.48
N LEU A 87 -16.36 1.72 11.39
CA LEU A 87 -16.95 2.57 10.34
C LEU A 87 -17.37 1.78 9.10
N TYR A 88 -16.74 0.62 8.87
CA TYR A 88 -16.97 -0.20 7.69
C TYR A 88 -17.43 -1.59 8.09
N THR A 89 -18.24 -2.21 7.23
CA THR A 89 -18.66 -3.60 7.39
C THR A 89 -17.54 -4.55 6.94
N ASP A 90 -17.52 -5.77 7.47
CA ASP A 90 -16.53 -6.78 7.12
C ASP A 90 -16.58 -7.13 5.61
N ALA A 91 -17.78 -7.13 5.02
CA ALA A 91 -17.97 -7.28 3.58
C ALA A 91 -17.33 -6.13 2.77
N PHE A 92 -17.43 -4.88 3.24
CA PHE A 92 -16.75 -3.76 2.60
C PHE A 92 -15.23 -3.87 2.71
N MET A 93 -14.70 -4.34 3.84
CA MET A 93 -13.26 -4.54 4.01
C MET A 93 -12.72 -5.53 2.97
N LEU A 94 -13.43 -6.63 2.71
CA LEU A 94 -13.07 -7.59 1.66
C LEU A 94 -13.16 -6.99 0.25
N GLU A 95 -14.22 -6.24 -0.05
CA GLU A 95 -14.37 -5.58 -1.34
C GLU A 95 -13.24 -4.55 -1.57
N PHE A 96 -12.88 -3.78 -0.54
CA PHE A 96 -11.75 -2.87 -0.60
C PHE A 96 -10.45 -3.62 -0.95
N ILE A 97 -10.15 -4.72 -0.26
CA ILE A 97 -8.96 -5.55 -0.55
C ILE A 97 -8.99 -6.05 -2.01
N LEU A 98 -10.14 -6.53 -2.48
CA LEU A 98 -10.29 -7.00 -3.86
C LEU A 98 -10.04 -5.89 -4.89
N GLN A 99 -10.52 -4.66 -4.63
CA GLN A 99 -10.30 -3.54 -5.53
C GLN A 99 -8.85 -3.05 -5.52
N MET A 100 -8.21 -3.02 -4.35
CA MET A 100 -6.79 -2.67 -4.25
C MET A 100 -5.90 -3.71 -4.94
N ALA A 101 -6.22 -5.01 -4.80
CA ALA A 101 -5.49 -6.09 -5.47
C ALA A 101 -5.60 -6.06 -7.01
N LYS A 102 -6.64 -5.43 -7.58
CA LYS A 102 -6.78 -5.20 -9.03
C LYS A 102 -6.04 -3.97 -9.52
N SER A 103 -5.80 -3.02 -8.62
CA SER A 103 -5.23 -1.70 -8.95
C SER A 103 -3.71 -1.65 -8.73
N GLY A 104 -3.16 -2.64 -8.01
CA GLY A 104 -1.72 -2.85 -7.81
C GLY A 104 -1.06 -3.61 -8.96
#